data_AF-A0A1G1LM11-F1
#
_entry.id   AF-A0A1G1LM11-F1
#
_cell.length_a   1.000
_cell.length_b   1.000
_cell.length_c   1.000
_cell.angle_alpha   90.00
_cell.angle_beta   90.00
_cell.angle_gamma   90.00
#
_symmetry.space_group_name_H-M   'P 1'
#
loop_
_entity.id
_entity.type
_entity.pdbx_description
1 polymer ?
#
loop_
_entity_poly.entity_id
_entity_poly.type
_entity_poly.pdbx_seq_one_letter_code
_entity_poly.pdbx_strand_id
1 'polypeptide(L)'
;MPVKGFERSPLDVLMSCEEGKFYAHCLPFDLLAEGETEKEARIRLAEMIFEYIRFYLEKNMEQFIFRPAPIKYWEILRAVREKKHFIPSLPVGLLEVSSANRVQAYLNPVNAPACA
;
A
#
# COMPACT_ATOMS: atom_id res chain seq x y z
N MET A 1 10.40 -1.76 -36.49
CA MET A 1 9.17 -1.50 -35.71
C MET A 1 9.57 -1.46 -34.24
N PRO A 2 9.40 -0.35 -33.50
CA PRO A 2 9.77 -0.32 -32.10
C PRO A 2 8.76 -1.16 -31.30
N VAL A 3 9.26 -2.17 -30.61
CA VAL A 3 8.51 -2.95 -29.63
C VAL A 3 8.09 -1.99 -28.52
N LYS A 4 6.78 -1.77 -28.35
CA LYS A 4 6.24 -1.00 -27.21
C LYS A 4 6.86 -1.58 -25.94
N GLY A 5 7.61 -0.74 -25.21
CA GLY A 5 8.36 -1.15 -24.03
C GLY A 5 7.47 -1.85 -23.01
N PHE A 6 7.95 -2.95 -22.44
CA PHE A 6 7.33 -3.60 -21.30
C PHE A 6 7.18 -2.57 -20.16
N GLU A 7 5.96 -2.15 -19.87
CA GLU A 7 5.67 -1.40 -18.65
C GLU A 7 5.87 -2.32 -17.46
N ARG A 8 6.76 -1.93 -16.55
CA ARG A 8 6.87 -2.56 -15.23
C ARG A 8 5.62 -2.16 -14.44
N SER A 9 4.62 -3.03 -14.39
CA SER A 9 3.56 -2.87 -13.38
C SER A 9 4.10 -3.37 -12.05
N PRO A 10 4.31 -2.51 -11.03
CA PRO A 10 4.65 -2.98 -9.69
C PRO A 10 3.50 -3.83 -9.14
N LEU A 11 3.83 -4.96 -8.49
CA LEU A 11 2.82 -5.75 -7.79
C LEU A 11 2.37 -5.01 -6.52
N ASP A 12 1.07 -4.82 -6.39
CA ASP A 12 0.46 -4.22 -5.21
C ASP A 12 0.46 -5.23 -4.05
N VAL A 13 1.35 -5.03 -3.09
CA VAL A 13 1.47 -5.84 -1.88
C VAL A 13 1.10 -5.02 -0.65
N LEU A 14 0.13 -5.51 0.11
CA LEU A 14 -0.27 -4.97 1.40
C LEU A 14 0.40 -5.75 2.53
N MET A 15 1.06 -5.03 3.45
CA MET A 15 1.66 -5.61 4.65
C MET A 15 0.77 -5.34 5.86
N SER A 16 0.60 -6.33 6.73
CA SER A 16 -0.10 -6.19 8.01
C SER A 16 0.56 -7.02 9.11
N CYS A 17 0.25 -6.73 10.37
CA CYS A 17 0.71 -7.46 11.54
C CYS A 17 -0.46 -7.66 12.49
N GLU A 18 -0.74 -8.91 12.85
CA GLU A 18 -1.83 -9.30 13.75
C GLU A 18 -1.29 -10.37 14.70
N GLU A 19 -1.55 -10.22 16.01
CA GLU A 19 -1.15 -11.18 17.06
C GLU A 19 0.35 -11.59 17.05
N GLY A 20 1.22 -10.66 16.64
CA GLY A 20 2.67 -10.90 16.57
C GLY A 20 3.15 -11.60 15.29
N LYS A 21 2.24 -11.90 14.36
CA LYS A 21 2.54 -12.48 13.05
C LYS A 21 2.48 -11.42 11.96
N PHE A 22 3.31 -11.59 10.93
CA PHE A 22 3.37 -10.70 9.78
C PHE A 22 2.71 -11.34 8.57
N TYR A 23 1.95 -10.53 7.84
CA TYR A 23 1.22 -10.95 6.66
C TYR A 23 1.58 -10.09 5.45
N ALA A 24 1.82 -10.76 4.32
CA ALA A 24 2.07 -10.14 3.03
C ALA A 24 0.98 -10.58 2.04
N HIS A 25 0.15 -9.65 1.58
CA HIS A 25 -0.99 -9.90 0.69
C HIS A 25 -0.72 -9.30 -0.70
N CYS A 26 -0.48 -10.14 -1.71
CA CYS A 26 -0.43 -9.73 -3.11
C CYS A 26 -1.85 -9.57 -3.65
N LEU A 27 -2.30 -8.32 -3.78
CA LEU A 27 -3.67 -8.02 -4.14
C LEU A 27 -4.05 -8.43 -5.58
N PRO A 28 -3.18 -8.32 -6.60
CA PRO A 28 -3.51 -8.75 -7.97
C PRO A 28 -3.84 -10.24 -8.12
N PHE A 29 -3.29 -11.09 -7.24
CA PHE A 29 -3.46 -12.55 -7.28
C PHE A 29 -4.29 -13.10 -6.11
N ASP A 30 -4.70 -12.23 -5.18
CA ASP A 30 -5.35 -12.59 -3.92
C ASP A 30 -4.59 -13.66 -3.13
N LEU A 31 -3.26 -13.49 -3.06
CA LEU A 31 -2.35 -14.41 -2.38
C LEU A 31 -1.86 -13.82 -1.06
N LEU A 32 -2.02 -14.55 0.03
CA LEU A 32 -1.63 -14.13 1.38
C LEU A 32 -0.58 -15.09 1.96
N ALA A 33 0.57 -14.56 2.39
CA ALA A 33 1.60 -15.31 3.10
C ALA A 33 1.77 -14.79 4.52
N GLU A 34 1.98 -15.71 5.46
CA GLU A 34 2.28 -15.44 6.87
C GLU A 34 3.77 -15.69 7.16
N GLY A 35 4.38 -14.92 8.04
CA GLY A 35 5.70 -15.19 8.62
C GLY A 35 5.85 -14.63 10.03
N GLU A 36 6.86 -15.10 10.77
CA GLU A 36 7.21 -14.59 12.10
C GLU A 36 7.89 -13.21 12.02
N THR A 37 8.37 -12.84 10.83
CA THR A 37 8.94 -11.53 10.53
C THR A 37 8.39 -10.98 9.21
N GLU A 38 8.43 -9.66 9.04
CA GLU A 38 8.07 -9.02 7.77
C GLU A 38 8.86 -9.59 6.58
N LYS A 39 10.16 -9.84 6.78
CA LYS A 39 11.04 -10.42 5.77
C LYS A 39 10.60 -11.82 5.38
N GLU A 40 10.26 -12.65 6.36
CA GLU A 40 9.81 -14.01 6.13
C GLU A 40 8.48 -14.05 5.38
N ALA A 41 7.50 -13.24 5.79
CA ALA A 41 6.22 -13.14 5.09
C ALA A 41 6.40 -12.74 3.62
N ARG A 42 7.33 -11.82 3.33
CA ARG A 42 7.67 -11.42 1.95
C ARG A 42 8.34 -12.53 1.14
N ILE A 43 9.27 -13.29 1.73
CA ILE A 43 9.96 -14.40 1.06
C ILE A 43 8.94 -15.48 0.70
N ARG A 44 8.10 -15.88 1.67
CA ARG A 44 7.05 -16.88 1.46
C ARG A 44 6.02 -16.42 0.43
N LEU A 45 5.67 -15.13 0.42
CA LEU A 45 4.81 -14.57 -0.63
C LEU A 45 5.46 -14.69 -2.01
N ALA A 46 6.75 -14.40 -2.13
CA ALA A 46 7.44 -14.50 -3.42
C ALA A 46 7.46 -15.94 -3.93
N GLU A 47 7.77 -16.91 -3.07
CA GLU A 47 7.72 -18.36 -3.40
C GLU A 47 6.32 -18.76 -3.87
N MET A 48 5.29 -18.39 -3.12
CA MET A 48 3.90 -18.70 -3.47
C MET A 48 3.47 -18.03 -4.80
N ILE A 49 3.92 -16.81 -5.09
CA ILE A 49 3.66 -16.16 -6.39
C ILE A 49 4.28 -16.97 -7.54
N PHE A 50 5.52 -17.43 -7.39
CA PHE A 50 6.19 -18.22 -8.42
C PHE A 50 5.49 -19.55 -8.65
N GLU A 51 5.12 -20.26 -7.58
CA GLU A 51 4.38 -21.52 -7.69
C GLU A 51 3.00 -21.33 -8.30
N TYR A 52 2.28 -20.28 -7.89
CA TYR A 52 0.97 -19.92 -8.42
C TYR A 52 1.03 -19.64 -9.93
N ILE A 53 1.96 -18.79 -10.37
CA ILE A 53 2.13 -18.48 -11.79
C ILE A 53 2.53 -19.74 -12.57
N ARG A 54 3.48 -20.52 -12.04
CA ARG A 54 3.94 -21.76 -12.66
C ARG A 54 2.80 -22.74 -12.86
N PHE A 55 1.94 -22.93 -11.85
CA PHE A 55 0.79 -23.81 -11.92
C PHE A 55 -0.12 -23.44 -13.10
N TYR A 56 -0.50 -22.17 -13.24
CA TYR A 56 -1.39 -21.75 -14.33
C TYR A 56 -0.74 -21.87 -15.71
N LEU A 57 0.56 -21.60 -15.82
CA LEU A 57 1.30 -21.79 -17.08
C LEU A 57 1.36 -23.28 -17.46
N GLU A 58 1.66 -24.17 -16.51
CA GLU A 58 1.71 -25.63 -16.75
C GLU A 58 0.34 -26.20 -17.15
N LYS A 59 -0.75 -25.52 -16.80
CA LYS A 59 -2.12 -25.92 -17.14
C LYS A 59 -2.67 -25.25 -18.40
N ASN A 60 -1.93 -24.36 -19.07
CA ASN A 60 -2.42 -23.52 -20.17
C ASN A 60 -3.69 -22.74 -19.76
N MET A 61 -3.63 -22.15 -18.57
CA MET A 61 -4.72 -21.44 -17.90
C MET A 61 -4.29 -20.02 -17.52
N GLU A 62 -3.35 -19.41 -18.26
CA GLU A 62 -2.78 -18.10 -17.97
C GLU A 62 -3.81 -16.97 -17.84
N GLN A 63 -4.95 -17.10 -18.55
CA GLN A 63 -6.08 -16.16 -18.47
C GLN A 63 -6.72 -16.06 -17.08
N PHE A 64 -6.45 -17.03 -16.20
CA PHE A 64 -7.00 -17.10 -14.84
C PHE A 64 -5.99 -16.68 -13.76
N ILE A 65 -4.77 -16.27 -14.12
CA ILE A 65 -3.74 -15.84 -13.16
C ILE A 65 -4.21 -14.63 -12.35
N PHE A 66 -4.79 -13.63 -13.00
CA PHE A 66 -5.23 -12.40 -12.34
C PHE A 66 -6.57 -12.59 -11.66
N ARG A 67 -6.52 -12.71 -10.34
CA ARG A 67 -7.67 -12.82 -9.47
C ARG A 67 -7.55 -11.75 -8.39
N PRO A 68 -8.07 -10.53 -8.62
CA PRO A 68 -7.86 -9.43 -7.69
C PRO A 68 -8.56 -9.71 -6.35
N ALA A 69 -7.88 -9.33 -5.27
CA ALA A 69 -8.41 -9.39 -3.91
C ALA A 69 -9.68 -8.53 -3.77
N PRO A 70 -10.54 -8.81 -2.77
CA PRO A 70 -11.72 -8.00 -2.49
C PRO A 70 -11.41 -6.50 -2.33
N ILE A 71 -12.34 -5.65 -2.78
CA ILE A 71 -12.15 -4.19 -2.86
C ILE A 71 -11.70 -3.54 -1.54
N LYS A 72 -12.15 -4.09 -0.39
CA LYS A 72 -11.74 -3.61 0.95
C LYS A 72 -10.23 -3.55 1.14
N TYR A 73 -9.46 -4.49 0.57
CA TYR A 73 -7.99 -4.50 0.70
C TYR A 73 -7.33 -3.44 -0.17
N TRP A 74 -7.92 -3.15 -1.33
CA TRP A 74 -7.47 -2.07 -2.22
C TRP A 74 -7.74 -0.70 -1.60
N GLU A 75 -8.85 -0.53 -0.90
CA GLU A 75 -9.17 0.69 -0.15
C GLU A 75 -8.19 0.90 1.00
N ILE A 76 -7.81 -0.16 1.73
CA ILE A 76 -6.77 -0.09 2.76
C ILE A 76 -5.44 0.34 2.14
N LEU A 77 -5.01 -0.30 1.04
CA LEU A 77 -3.76 0.06 0.36
C LEU A 77 -3.77 1.52 -0.10
N ARG A 78 -4.88 1.99 -0.67
CA ARG A 78 -5.07 3.38 -1.09
C ARG A 78 -4.94 4.34 0.09
N ALA A 79 -5.64 4.08 1.18
CA ALA A 79 -5.56 4.89 2.38
C ALA A 79 -4.13 4.94 2.97
N VAL A 80 -3.40 3.83 2.96
CA VAL A 80 -2.00 3.78 3.40
C VAL A 80 -1.08 4.60 2.48
N ARG A 81 -1.30 4.56 1.16
CA ARG A 81 -0.54 5.36 0.18
C ARG A 81 -0.80 6.84 0.32
N GLU A 82 -2.07 7.24 0.46
CA GLU A 82 -2.48 8.63 0.62
C GLU A 82 -1.98 9.24 1.93
N LYS A 83 -2.03 8.48 3.04
CA LYS A 83 -1.48 8.93 4.34
C LYS A 83 0.02 9.18 4.31
N LYS A 84 0.78 8.52 3.42
CA LYS A 84 2.22 8.78 3.24
C LYS A 84 2.53 10.12 2.56
N HIS A 85 1.53 10.86 2.09
CA HIS A 85 1.71 12.16 1.42
C HIS A 85 1.26 13.39 2.24
N PHE A 86 0.87 13.23 3.52
CA PHE A 86 0.70 14.40 4.39
C PHE A 86 2.05 14.84 4.98
N ILE A 87 2.86 15.52 4.17
CA ILE A 87 3.88 16.43 4.68
C ILE A 87 3.16 17.78 4.78
N PRO A 88 2.73 18.23 5.99
CA PRO A 88 2.33 19.62 6.11
C PRO A 88 3.54 20.45 5.68
N SER A 89 3.38 21.31 4.68
CA SER A 89 4.40 22.29 4.32
C SER A 89 4.52 23.27 5.48
N LEU A 90 5.25 22.89 6.52
CA LEU A 90 5.60 23.75 7.63
C LEU A 90 6.49 24.85 7.05
N PRO A 91 6.06 26.12 7.12
CA PRO A 91 6.95 27.22 6.77
C PRO A 91 8.22 27.08 7.61
N VAL A 92 9.40 27.25 7.01
CA VAL A 92 10.70 27.04 7.70
C VAL A 92 10.78 27.86 8.99
N GLY A 93 10.20 29.07 8.99
CA GLY A 93 10.12 29.93 10.17
C GLY A 93 9.30 29.38 11.34
N LEU A 94 8.43 28.38 11.15
CA LEU A 94 7.69 27.74 12.24
C LEU A 94 8.55 26.80 13.09
N LEU A 95 9.63 26.28 12.51
CA LEU A 95 10.57 25.37 13.19
C LEU A 95 11.64 26.15 13.97
N GLU A 96 11.91 27.40 13.58
CA GLU A 96 12.93 28.26 14.19
C GLU A 96 12.43 29.09 15.39
N VAL A 97 11.11 29.16 15.61
CA VAL A 97 10.54 30.00 16.69
C VAL A 97 10.45 29.22 18.02
N SER A 98 11.16 29.72 19.03
CA SER A 98 11.20 29.18 20.39
C SER A 98 10.13 29.81 21.29
N SER A 99 8.86 29.40 21.17
CA SER A 99 7.86 29.81 22.17
C SER A 99 6.77 28.79 22.45
N ALA A 100 6.25 28.80 23.68
CA ALA A 100 5.45 27.76 24.30
C ALA A 100 4.00 27.60 23.76
N ASN A 101 3.53 28.45 22.85
CA ASN A 101 2.16 28.42 22.34
C ASN A 101 2.13 28.37 20.80
N ARG A 102 2.40 27.19 20.23
CA ARG A 102 2.71 26.99 18.79
C ARG A 102 1.55 27.08 17.79
N VAL A 103 0.28 27.05 18.21
CA VAL A 103 -0.83 26.79 17.25
C VAL A 103 -1.93 27.84 17.29
N GLN A 104 -1.92 28.77 18.26
CA GLN A 104 -3.04 29.68 18.47
C GLN A 104 -3.22 30.72 17.35
N ALA A 105 -2.14 31.10 16.67
CA ALA A 105 -2.21 32.02 15.52
C ALA A 105 -2.61 31.34 14.19
N TYR A 106 -2.62 30.00 14.13
CA TYR A 106 -2.95 29.22 12.94
C TYR A 106 -4.31 28.51 13.04
N LEU A 107 -4.94 28.57 14.21
CA LEU A 107 -6.35 28.23 14.39
C LEU A 107 -7.22 29.41 13.97
N ASN A 108 -7.31 29.69 12.67
CA ASN A 108 -8.36 30.58 12.16
C ASN A 108 -9.69 29.81 12.15
N PRO A 109 -10.71 30.22 12.92
CA PRO A 109 -12.02 29.60 12.87
C PRO A 109 -12.83 30.28 11.76
N VAL A 110 -12.59 29.96 10.47
CA VAL A 110 -13.43 30.49 9.38
C VAL A 110 -13.68 29.43 8.30
N ASN A 111 -14.95 29.00 8.26
CA ASN A 111 -15.70 28.35 7.18
C ASN A 111 -15.32 26.93 6.73
N ALA A 112 -15.69 25.94 7.55
CA ALA A 112 -16.10 24.64 7.00
C ALA A 112 -17.50 24.80 6.36
N PRO A 113 -17.71 24.46 5.08
CA PRO A 113 -19.06 24.48 4.50
C PRO A 113 -19.93 23.45 5.21
N ALA A 114 -21.17 23.84 5.54
CA ALA A 114 -22.18 22.92 6.03
C ALA A 114 -22.49 21.89 4.95
N CYS A 115 -22.46 20.60 5.30
CA CYS A 115 -22.94 19.54 4.42
C CYS A 115 -24.42 19.80 4.08
N ALA A 116 -24.74 19.83 2.80
CA ALA A 116 -26.09 19.77 2.27
C ALA A 116 -26.48 18.30 2.02
#